data_AF-A0A6P4IWZ0-F1
#
_entry.id   AF-A0A6P4IWZ0-F1
#
_cell.length_a   1.000
_cell.length_b   1.000
_cell.length_c   1.000
_cell.angle_alpha   90.00
_cell.angle_beta   90.00
_cell.angle_gamma   90.00
#
_symmetry.space_group_name_H-M   'P 1'
#
loop_
_entity.id
_entity.type
_entity.pdbx_description
1 polymer ?
#
loop_
_entity_poly.entity_id
_entity_poly.type
_entity_poly.pdbx_seq_one_letter_code
_entity_poly.pdbx_strand_id
1 'polypeptide(L)' 'MDFKTACLICLAAFLFLSLQSCSGREYQFIPARCVEQPGVDRQIGGPLSLCTFPPSYQSPSNEDIQAVIKHIKSLKLD' A
#
# COMPACT_ATOMS: atom_id res chain seq x y z
N MET A 1 -38.71 -28.48 -23.49
CA MET A 1 -37.42 -28.13 -22.89
C MET A 1 -37.35 -28.84 -21.56
N ASP A 2 -36.46 -29.82 -21.40
CA ASP A 2 -36.43 -30.69 -20.23
C ASP A 2 -35.97 -29.95 -18.96
N PHE A 3 -36.44 -30.39 -17.79
CA PHE A 3 -36.11 -29.81 -16.48
C PHE A 3 -34.59 -29.70 -16.26
N LYS A 4 -33.83 -30.71 -16.73
CA LYS A 4 -32.37 -30.73 -16.68
C LYS A 4 -31.74 -29.61 -17.52
N THR A 5 -32.28 -29.37 -18.70
CA THR A 5 -31.84 -28.29 -19.61
C THR A 5 -32.17 -26.92 -19.02
N ALA A 6 -33.35 -26.76 -18.42
CA ALA A 6 -33.73 -25.53 -17.72
C ALA A 6 -32.81 -25.25 -16.51
N CYS A 7 -32.48 -26.29 -15.73
CA CYS A 7 -31.59 -26.16 -14.57
C CYS A 7 -30.17 -25.76 -14.99
N LEU A 8 -29.64 -26.37 -16.07
CA LEU A 8 -28.33 -26.02 -16.63
C LEU A 8 -28.28 -24.57 -17.14
N ILE A 9 -29.35 -24.10 -17.79
CA ILE A 9 -29.45 -22.72 -18.27
C ILE A 9 -29.50 -21.74 -17.09
N CYS A 10 -30.27 -22.04 -16.04
CA CYS A 10 -30.33 -21.21 -14.83
C CYS A 10 -28.97 -21.13 -14.12
N LEU A 11 -28.27 -22.26 -14.01
CA LEU A 11 -26.96 -22.32 -13.36
C LEU A 11 -25.90 -21.53 -14.16
N ALA A 12 -25.92 -21.65 -15.49
CA ALA A 12 -25.07 -20.86 -16.37
C ALA A 12 -25.37 -19.37 -16.24
N ALA A 13 -26.64 -18.96 -16.28
CA ALA A 13 -27.03 -17.57 -16.13
C ALA A 13 -26.58 -16.98 -14.79
N PHE A 14 -26.72 -17.71 -13.69
CA PHE A 14 -26.27 -17.28 -12.36
C PHE A 14 -24.75 -17.09 -12.29
N LEU A 15 -23.99 -18.01 -12.89
CA LEU A 15 -22.53 -17.88 -13.00
C LEU A 15 -22.13 -16.64 -13.81
N PHE A 16 -22.75 -16.39 -14.95
CA PHE A 16 -22.48 -15.19 -15.77
C PHE A 16 -22.80 -13.88 -15.03
N LEU A 17 -23.90 -13.83 -14.28
CA LEU A 17 -24.26 -12.66 -13.45
C LEU A 17 -23.25 -12.42 -12.32
N SER A 18 -22.73 -13.49 -11.71
CA SER A 18 -21.73 -13.38 -10.64
C SER A 18 -20.38 -12.87 -11.15
N LEU A 19 -19.99 -13.23 -12.38
CA LEU A 19 -18.78 -12.74 -13.05
C LEU A 19 -18.85 -11.24 -13.37
N GLN A 20 -20.03 -10.72 -13.72
CA GLN A 20 -20.22 -9.30 -14.04
C GLN A 20 -20.28 -8.40 -12.80
N SER A 21 -20.53 -8.97 -11.62
CA SER A 21 -20.69 -8.21 -10.37
C SER A 21 -19.37 -7.93 -9.64
N CYS A 22 -18.25 -8.46 -10.15
CA CYS A 22 -16.93 -8.23 -9.58
C CYS A 22 -16.33 -6.96 -10.20
N SER A 23 -16.68 -5.80 -9.64
CA SER A 23 -15.88 -4.59 -9.83
C SER A 23 -14.50 -4.87 -9.25
N GLY A 24 -13.54 -5.24 -10.11
CA GLY A 24 -12.15 -5.39 -9.72
C GLY A 24 -11.67 -4.08 -9.14
N ARG A 25 -10.98 -4.11 -8.00
CA ARG A 25 -10.38 -2.90 -7.43
C ARG A 25 -9.48 -2.28 -8.50
N GLU A 26 -9.88 -1.14 -9.04
CA GLU A 26 -9.06 -0.41 -9.99
C GLU A 26 -7.78 0.01 -9.27
N TYR A 27 -6.65 -0.28 -9.90
CA TYR A 27 -5.37 0.17 -9.40
C TYR A 27 -5.35 1.70 -9.46
N GLN A 28 -5.22 2.33 -8.28
CA GLN A 28 -4.99 3.77 -8.20
C GLN A 28 -3.52 4.00 -7.81
N PHE A 29 -2.82 4.76 -8.63
CA PHE A 29 -1.49 5.23 -8.29
C PHE A 29 -1.60 6.27 -7.17
N ILE A 30 -1.02 5.97 -6.01
CA ILE A 30 -1.02 6.87 -4.86
C ILE A 30 0.38 7.49 -4.73
N PRO A 31 0.55 8.79 -5.07
CA PRO A 31 1.85 9.43 -4.95
C PRO A 31 2.19 9.68 -3.48
N ALA A 32 3.39 9.27 -3.09
CA ALA A 32 3.99 9.64 -1.81
C ALA A 32 4.52 11.08 -1.84
N ARG A 33 4.50 11.77 -0.70
CA ARG A 33 5.22 13.02 -0.50
C ARG A 33 6.45 12.75 0.36
N CYS A 34 7.63 12.86 -0.23
CA CYS A 34 8.89 12.54 0.44
C CYS A 34 9.68 13.81 0.77
N VAL A 35 10.23 13.86 1.98
CA VAL A 35 11.10 14.94 2.45
C VAL A 35 12.42 14.33 2.89
N GLU A 36 13.51 14.79 2.28
CA GLU A 36 14.86 14.43 2.69
C GLU A 36 15.17 15.02 4.06
N GLN A 37 15.88 14.26 4.89
CA GLN A 37 16.31 14.70 6.21
C GLN A 37 17.78 15.16 6.14
N PRO A 38 18.05 16.47 6.00
CA PRO A 38 19.39 16.98 5.80
C PRO A 38 20.27 16.69 7.04
N GLY A 39 21.51 16.27 6.83
CA GLY A 39 22.49 16.02 7.90
C GLY A 39 22.30 14.70 8.65
N VAL A 40 21.33 13.87 8.26
CA VAL A 40 21.17 12.50 8.77
C VAL A 40 22.11 11.52 8.06
N ASP A 41 22.49 11.83 6.82
CA ASP A 41 23.47 11.10 6.02
C ASP A 41 24.76 10.79 6.79
N ARG A 42 25.32 11.79 7.45
CA ARG A 42 26.53 11.67 8.28
C ARG A 42 26.33 10.82 9.54
N GLN A 43 25.08 10.68 9.97
CA GLN A 43 24.72 10.04 11.23
C GLN A 43 24.42 8.55 11.08
N ILE A 44 23.85 8.14 9.95
CA ILE A 44 23.44 6.75 9.69
C ILE A 44 24.20 6.11 8.52
N GLY A 45 25.14 6.82 7.90
CA GLY A 45 25.95 6.32 6.78
C GLY A 45 25.25 6.36 5.42
N GLY A 46 24.10 7.05 5.30
CA GLY A 46 23.34 7.12 4.05
C GLY A 46 22.13 8.06 4.14
N PRO A 47 21.56 8.47 2.99
CA PRO A 47 20.44 9.41 2.95
C PRO A 47 19.20 8.83 3.64
N LEU A 48 18.45 9.69 4.33
CA LEU A 48 17.15 9.35 4.91
C LEU A 48 16.07 10.23 4.29
N SER A 49 15.07 9.59 3.67
CA SER A 49 13.89 10.27 3.13
C SER A 49 12.65 9.75 3.84
N LEU A 50 11.84 10.66 4.36
CA LEU A 50 10.58 10.33 5.01
C LEU A 50 9.43 10.58 4.04
N CYS A 51 8.69 9.53 3.71
CA CYS A 51 7.58 9.56 2.77
C CYS A 51 6.25 9.43 3.50
N THR A 52 5.31 10.30 3.16
CA THR A 52 3.95 10.31 3.70
C THR A 52 2.94 9.99 2.60
N PHE A 53 1.83 9.36 3.00
CA PHE A 53 0.78 8.88 2.10
C PHE A 53 -0.57 9.50 2.48
N PRO A 54 -1.53 9.59 1.54
CA PRO A 54 -2.87 10.07 1.82
C PRO A 54 -3.62 9.17 2.83
N PRO A 55 -4.70 9.67 3.44
CA PRO A 55 -5.36 10.96 3.15
C PRO A 55 -4.70 12.17 3.81
N SER A 56 -4.02 12.00 4.95
CA SER A 56 -3.56 13.13 5.76
C SER A 56 -2.17 13.63 5.39
N TYR A 57 -1.34 12.83 4.70
CA TYR A 57 0.07 13.14 4.44
C TYR A 57 0.81 13.61 5.70
N GLN A 58 0.44 13.03 6.86
CA GLN A 58 0.93 13.49 8.14
C GLN A 58 2.41 13.11 8.28
N SER A 59 3.24 14.12 8.52
CA SER A 59 4.65 13.90 8.81
C SER A 59 4.82 13.36 10.24
N PRO A 60 5.76 12.43 10.46
CA PRO A 60 6.06 11.92 11.80
C PRO A 60 6.60 13.05 12.68
N SER A 61 6.45 12.89 14.00
CA SER A 61 7.01 13.85 14.95
C SER A 61 8.54 13.78 14.96
N ASN A 62 9.21 14.86 15.37
CA ASN A 62 10.67 14.84 15.52
C ASN A 62 11.15 13.74 16.47
N GLU A 63 10.38 13.43 17.51
CA GLU A 63 10.70 12.36 18.47
C GLU A 63 10.73 10.99 17.78
N ASP A 64 9.73 10.69 16.96
CA ASP A 64 9.66 9.46 16.18
C ASP A 64 10.82 9.36 15.18
N ILE A 65 11.13 10.47 14.51
CA ILE A 65 12.25 10.54 13.56
C ILE A 65 13.57 10.23 14.27
N GLN A 66 13.81 10.84 15.44
CA GLN A 66 15.02 10.59 16.23
C GLN A 66 15.07 9.16 16.77
N ALA A 67 13.94 8.58 17.17
CA ALA A 67 13.88 7.18 17.59
C ALA A 67 14.31 6.23 16.47
N VAL A 68 13.86 6.47 15.24
CA VAL A 68 14.26 5.70 14.05
C VAL A 68 15.76 5.89 13.77
N ILE A 69 16.26 7.13 13.75
CA ILE A 69 17.68 7.41 13.54
C ILE A 69 18.54 6.68 14.58
N LYS A 70 18.14 6.73 15.86
CA LYS A 70 18.82 6.04 16.95
C LYS A 70 18.80 4.52 16.75
N HIS A 71 17.68 3.96 16.32
CA HIS A 71 17.57 2.55 16.02
C HIS A 71 18.51 2.14 14.87
N ILE A 72 18.53 2.87 13.76
CA ILE A 72 19.42 2.60 12.62
C ILE A 72 20.89 2.62 13.07
N LYS A 73 21.31 3.63 13.85
CA LYS A 73 22.66 3.67 14.43
C LYS A 73 23.00 2.43 15.28
N SER A 74 22.01 1.88 15.98
CA SER A 74 22.22 0.70 16.83
C SER A 74 22.43 -0.59 16.02
N LEU A 75 21.97 -0.63 14.76
CA LEU A 75 22.04 -1.83 13.92
C LEU A 75 23.47 -2.15 13.46
N LYS A 76 24.45 -1.25 13.66
CA LYS A 76 25.85 -1.42 13.20
C LYS A 76 25.91 -2.03 11.79
N LEU A 77 25.21 -1.39 10.87
CA LEU A 77 25.21 -1.77 9.46
C LEU A 77 26.58 -1.37 8.90
N ASP A 78 27.58 -2.21 9.19
CA ASP A 78 28.93 -2.16 8.64
C ASP A 78 28.96 -2.78 7.23
#